data_AF-W3V754-F1
#
_entry.id   AF-W3V754-F1
#
_cell.length_a   1.000
_cell.length_b   1.000
_cell.length_c   1.000
_cell.angle_alpha   90.00
_cell.angle_beta   90.00
_cell.angle_gamma   90.00
#
_symmetry.space_group_name_H-M   'P 1'
#
loop_
_entity.id
_entity.type
_entity.pdbx_description
1 polymer ?
#
loop_
_entity_poly.entity_id
_entity_poly.type
_entity_poly.pdbx_seq_one_letter_code
_entity_poly.pdbx_strand_id
1 'polypeptide(L)'
;MIVIEQILGNAKKDAFWRDRLQGISPDILVLSQWEAQKSRCRKSTLNGLDLGISLDRNQVLSDGDILLWDETKGLAVIVQMSLRDVMVIHLKSLLSLDAETVMKTSFELGHALGNQHWKSVIKNNQIYIPLTVSTKVMDSVMKTHGFHALPYSFIKGEEILPYLNNSEARLLFGGAEDSATHVHVDNTFLNQHVIKLK
;
A
#
# COMPACT_ATOMS: atom_id res chain seq x y z
N MET A 1 28.43 -1.98 8.25
CA MET A 1 27.44 -1.15 7.55
C MET A 1 27.97 -0.83 6.15
N ILE A 2 27.22 -1.19 5.12
CA ILE A 2 27.53 -0.83 3.71
C ILE A 2 26.68 0.38 3.33
N VAL A 3 27.26 1.39 2.70
CA VAL A 3 26.53 2.58 2.25
C VAL A 3 26.12 2.43 0.80
N ILE A 4 24.84 2.66 0.50
CA ILE A 4 24.27 2.61 -0.84
C ILE A 4 23.97 4.04 -1.29
N GLU A 5 24.69 4.50 -2.31
CA GLU A 5 24.57 5.86 -2.84
C GLU A 5 23.91 5.91 -4.23
N GLN A 6 23.73 4.74 -4.87
CA GLN A 6 23.14 4.62 -6.20
C GLN A 6 22.35 3.32 -6.37
N ILE A 7 21.41 3.33 -7.31
CA ILE A 7 20.65 2.15 -7.76
C ILE A 7 21.32 1.61 -9.03
N LEU A 8 21.66 0.32 -9.06
CA LEU A 8 22.39 -0.32 -10.17
C LEU A 8 21.49 -0.68 -11.37
N GLY A 9 20.19 -0.75 -11.13
CA GLY A 9 19.15 -1.08 -12.10
C GLY A 9 17.98 -1.76 -11.40
N ASN A 10 17.10 -2.41 -12.16
CA ASN A 10 15.89 -3.00 -11.63
C ASN A 10 15.61 -4.39 -12.22
N ALA A 11 15.52 -5.40 -11.35
CA ALA A 11 15.30 -6.80 -11.70
C ALA A 11 13.93 -7.06 -12.35
N LYS A 12 12.96 -6.16 -12.26
CA LYS A 12 11.64 -6.32 -12.91
C LYS A 12 11.58 -5.63 -14.26
N LYS A 13 12.28 -4.51 -14.42
CA LYS A 13 12.26 -3.68 -15.65
C LYS A 13 13.35 -4.09 -16.64
N ASP A 14 14.56 -4.39 -16.15
CA ASP A 14 15.74 -4.58 -16.99
C ASP A 14 15.97 -6.07 -17.31
N ALA A 15 15.99 -6.42 -18.60
CA ALA A 15 16.26 -7.80 -19.03
C ALA A 15 17.67 -8.26 -18.63
N PHE A 16 18.66 -7.37 -18.76
CA PHE A 16 20.05 -7.62 -18.36
C PHE A 16 20.17 -8.13 -16.92
N TRP A 17 19.42 -7.51 -16.00
CA TRP A 17 19.44 -7.89 -14.60
C TRP A 17 18.66 -9.17 -14.31
N ARG A 18 17.54 -9.39 -15.01
CA ARG A 18 16.80 -10.66 -14.93
C ARG A 18 17.68 -11.85 -15.28
N ASP A 19 18.45 -11.73 -16.36
CA ASP A 19 19.33 -12.80 -16.82
C ASP A 19 20.49 -13.04 -15.85
N ARG A 20 21.13 -11.97 -15.34
CA ARG A 20 22.20 -12.09 -14.35
C ARG A 20 21.77 -12.69 -13.02
N LEU A 21 20.52 -12.46 -12.62
CA LEU A 21 19.97 -13.01 -11.39
C LEU A 21 19.49 -14.46 -11.52
N GLN A 22 19.48 -15.03 -12.73
CA GLN A 22 19.09 -16.44 -12.91
C GLN A 22 20.06 -17.36 -12.16
N GLY A 23 19.49 -18.22 -11.31
CA GLY A 23 20.25 -19.19 -10.52
C GLY A 23 20.97 -18.61 -9.29
N ILE A 24 20.82 -17.31 -9.02
CA ILE A 24 21.31 -16.66 -7.82
C ILE A 24 20.14 -16.44 -6.86
N SER A 25 20.37 -16.66 -5.57
CA SER A 25 19.43 -16.30 -4.50
C SER A 25 19.82 -14.93 -3.93
N PRO A 26 19.28 -13.82 -4.44
CA PRO A 26 19.57 -12.49 -3.92
C PRO A 26 19.09 -12.36 -2.47
N ASP A 27 19.82 -11.59 -1.68
CA ASP A 27 19.38 -11.12 -0.38
C ASP A 27 18.39 -9.96 -0.56
N ILE A 28 17.40 -9.89 0.31
CA ILE A 28 16.23 -9.01 0.10
C ILE A 28 16.25 -7.89 1.14
N LEU A 29 16.21 -6.66 0.65
CA LEU A 29 15.91 -5.48 1.45
C LEU A 29 14.41 -5.20 1.38
N VAL A 30 13.68 -5.65 2.40
CA VAL A 30 12.24 -5.39 2.49
C VAL A 30 12.01 -3.94 2.92
N LEU A 31 11.23 -3.19 2.17
CA LEU A 31 10.88 -1.80 2.49
C LEU A 31 9.37 -1.61 2.43
N SER A 32 8.85 -0.73 3.27
CA SER A 32 7.52 -0.13 3.07
C SER A 32 7.58 0.96 2.00
N GLN A 33 6.42 1.34 1.45
CA GLN A 33 6.36 2.44 0.49
C GLN A 33 6.84 3.78 1.09
N TRP A 34 6.64 3.98 2.40
CA TRP A 34 7.15 5.15 3.12
C TRP A 34 8.67 5.16 3.24
N GLU A 35 9.29 4.03 3.61
CA GLU A 35 10.74 3.94 3.71
C GLU A 35 11.43 4.14 2.36
N ALA A 36 10.83 3.61 1.27
CA ALA A 36 11.33 3.79 -0.08
C ALA A 36 11.38 5.26 -0.53
N GLN A 37 10.51 6.13 0.00
CA GLN A 37 10.49 7.56 -0.31
C GLN A 37 11.58 8.36 0.43
N LYS A 38 12.21 7.79 1.45
CA LYS A 38 13.28 8.47 2.16
C LYS A 38 14.55 8.40 1.33
N SER A 39 15.15 9.57 1.06
CA SER A 39 16.49 9.63 0.47
C SER A 39 17.55 9.02 1.39
N ARG A 40 17.28 8.96 2.70
CA ARG A 40 18.18 8.40 3.71
C ARG A 40 17.45 7.50 4.69
N CYS A 41 17.89 6.26 4.81
CA CYS A 41 17.42 5.33 5.83
C CYS A 41 18.50 4.29 6.14
N ARG A 42 18.43 3.68 7.33
CA ARG A 42 19.28 2.53 7.69
C ARG A 42 18.38 1.33 7.90
N LYS A 43 18.68 0.21 7.26
CA LYS A 43 17.88 -1.01 7.36
C LYS A 43 18.73 -2.24 7.06
N SER A 44 18.37 -3.35 7.68
CA SER A 44 19.01 -4.65 7.44
C SER A 44 18.22 -5.46 6.43
N THR A 45 18.94 -6.21 5.60
CA THR A 45 18.34 -7.22 4.71
C THR A 45 17.86 -8.45 5.48
N LEU A 46 17.16 -9.37 4.81
CA LEU A 46 16.70 -10.62 5.42
C LEU A 46 17.85 -11.51 5.92
N ASN A 47 19.00 -11.52 5.23
CA ASN A 47 20.18 -12.26 5.69
C ASN A 47 21.06 -11.46 6.68
N GLY A 48 20.58 -10.31 7.17
CA GLY A 48 21.22 -9.54 8.24
C GLY A 48 22.30 -8.56 7.78
N LEU A 49 22.39 -8.24 6.49
CA LEU A 49 23.32 -7.26 5.98
C LEU A 49 22.85 -5.84 6.33
N ASP A 50 23.65 -5.11 7.11
CA ASP A 50 23.34 -3.75 7.57
C ASP A 50 23.67 -2.70 6.50
N LEU A 51 22.64 -2.04 5.96
CA LEU A 51 22.72 -1.06 4.89
C LEU A 51 22.34 0.35 5.36
N GLY A 52 23.13 1.34 4.94
CA GLY A 52 22.77 2.75 4.99
C GLY A 52 22.45 3.26 3.59
N ILE A 53 21.18 3.55 3.32
CA ILE A 53 20.74 4.18 2.08
C ILE A 53 20.99 5.69 2.17
N SER A 54 21.69 6.25 1.19
CA SER A 54 21.93 7.68 1.04
C SER A 54 21.92 8.08 -0.43
N LEU A 55 20.72 8.12 -1.00
CA LEU A 55 20.52 8.47 -2.40
C LEU A 55 20.40 9.99 -2.60
N ASP A 56 20.62 10.45 -3.82
CA ASP A 56 20.31 11.82 -4.22
C ASP A 56 18.83 12.15 -4.02
N ARG A 57 18.51 13.44 -3.83
CA ARG A 57 17.16 13.91 -3.47
C ARG A 57 16.05 13.52 -4.46
N ASN A 58 16.40 13.18 -5.70
CA ASN A 58 15.45 12.85 -6.76
C ASN A 58 15.36 11.34 -7.03
N GLN A 59 16.12 10.52 -6.30
CA GLN A 59 16.08 9.06 -6.43
C GLN A 59 15.22 8.47 -5.32
N VAL A 60 14.33 7.55 -5.70
CA VAL A 60 13.38 6.87 -4.81
C VAL A 60 13.49 5.38 -5.10
N LEU A 61 13.56 4.57 -4.04
CA LEU A 61 13.62 3.12 -4.18
C LEU A 61 12.29 2.58 -4.70
N SER A 62 12.37 1.63 -5.62
CA SER A 62 11.25 0.94 -6.23
C SER A 62 11.39 -0.56 -6.04
N ASP A 63 10.27 -1.25 -6.16
CA ASP A 63 10.25 -2.71 -6.13
C ASP A 63 11.13 -3.31 -7.23
N GLY A 64 12.02 -4.23 -6.85
CA GLY A 64 12.99 -4.86 -7.74
C GLY A 64 14.29 -4.09 -7.96
N ASP A 65 14.48 -2.91 -7.36
CA ASP A 65 15.74 -2.17 -7.50
C ASP A 65 16.92 -2.95 -6.93
N ILE A 66 18.06 -2.90 -7.63
CA ILE A 66 19.28 -3.63 -7.29
C ILE A 66 20.24 -2.65 -6.64
N LEU A 67 20.61 -2.95 -5.39
CA LEU A 67 21.43 -2.09 -4.55
C LEU A 67 22.89 -2.54 -4.51
N LEU A 68 23.11 -3.85 -4.57
CA LEU A 68 24.44 -4.45 -4.58
C LEU A 68 24.48 -5.60 -5.58
N TRP A 69 25.62 -5.72 -6.24
CA TRP A 69 25.94 -6.84 -7.12
C TRP A 69 27.45 -7.11 -7.05
N ASP A 70 27.81 -8.35 -6.70
CA ASP A 70 29.17 -8.88 -6.74
C ASP A 70 29.10 -10.32 -7.23
N GLU A 71 29.36 -10.49 -8.53
CA GLU A 71 29.34 -11.79 -9.21
C GLU A 71 30.37 -12.76 -8.61
N THR A 72 31.53 -12.25 -8.17
CA THR A 72 32.61 -13.09 -7.63
C THR A 72 32.28 -13.68 -6.26
N LYS A 73 31.48 -12.95 -5.48
CA LYS A 73 31.02 -13.38 -4.15
C LYS A 73 29.61 -13.97 -4.15
N GLY A 74 28.94 -13.99 -5.30
CA GLY A 74 27.53 -14.39 -5.41
C GLY A 74 26.60 -13.50 -4.58
N LEU A 75 26.97 -12.24 -4.34
CA LEU A 75 26.20 -11.32 -3.52
C LEU A 75 25.33 -10.44 -4.42
N ALA A 76 24.03 -10.46 -4.20
CA ALA A 76 23.10 -9.51 -4.80
C ALA A 76 22.13 -9.04 -3.72
N VAL A 77 21.83 -7.74 -3.68
CA VAL A 77 20.76 -7.20 -2.81
C VAL A 77 19.70 -6.52 -3.66
N ILE A 78 18.46 -6.94 -3.47
CA ILE A 78 17.30 -6.43 -4.21
C ILE A 78 16.28 -5.84 -3.24
N VAL A 79 15.69 -4.71 -3.61
CA VAL A 79 14.56 -4.12 -2.90
C VAL A 79 13.30 -4.92 -3.19
N GLN A 80 12.60 -5.31 -2.14
CA GLN A 80 11.24 -5.81 -2.24
C GLN A 80 10.32 -4.87 -1.47
N MET A 81 9.28 -4.36 -2.15
CA MET A 81 8.25 -3.60 -1.46
C MET A 81 7.33 -4.56 -0.69
N SER A 82 7.25 -4.41 0.63
CA SER A 82 6.20 -5.00 1.42
C SER A 82 5.02 -4.04 1.43
N LEU A 83 3.94 -4.42 0.76
CA LEU A 83 2.65 -3.78 0.98
C LEU A 83 1.98 -4.44 2.18
N ARG A 84 1.21 -3.64 2.91
CA ARG A 84 0.39 -4.18 3.98
C ARG A 84 -0.74 -5.00 3.38
N ASP A 85 -1.13 -6.04 4.11
CA ASP A 85 -2.40 -6.70 3.86
C ASP A 85 -3.56 -5.68 3.93
N VAL A 86 -4.64 -5.98 3.25
CA VAL A 86 -5.78 -5.10 3.08
C VAL A 86 -7.07 -5.82 3.42
N MET A 87 -7.92 -5.17 4.21
CA MET A 87 -9.32 -5.57 4.37
C MET A 87 -10.11 -5.04 3.17
N VAL A 88 -10.87 -5.92 2.54
CA VAL A 88 -11.75 -5.60 1.42
C VAL A 88 -13.19 -5.80 1.84
N ILE A 89 -13.98 -4.74 1.90
CA ILE A 89 -15.43 -4.81 2.12
C ILE A 89 -16.11 -4.85 0.76
N HIS A 90 -16.96 -5.85 0.52
CA HIS A 90 -17.67 -6.01 -0.75
C HIS A 90 -19.07 -5.37 -0.68
N LEU A 91 -19.30 -4.36 -1.53
CA LEU A 91 -20.55 -3.57 -1.52
C LEU A 91 -21.64 -4.11 -2.46
N LYS A 92 -21.37 -5.17 -3.24
CA LYS A 92 -22.34 -5.68 -4.22
C LYS A 92 -23.70 -6.04 -3.62
N SER A 93 -23.72 -6.68 -2.45
CA SER A 93 -24.98 -7.03 -1.76
C SER A 93 -25.70 -5.77 -1.27
N LEU A 94 -24.97 -4.80 -0.72
CA LEU A 94 -25.54 -3.52 -0.30
C LEU A 94 -26.19 -2.78 -1.47
N LEU A 95 -25.51 -2.68 -2.60
CA LEU A 95 -26.00 -1.99 -3.81
C LEU A 95 -27.22 -2.64 -4.45
N SER A 96 -27.63 -3.84 -4.00
CA SER A 96 -28.86 -4.50 -4.44
C SER A 96 -30.10 -4.13 -3.62
N LEU A 97 -29.91 -3.39 -2.51
CA LEU A 97 -30.99 -2.90 -1.65
C LEU A 97 -31.57 -1.58 -2.18
N ASP A 98 -32.61 -1.08 -1.52
CA ASP A 98 -33.20 0.22 -1.84
C ASP A 98 -32.24 1.38 -1.53
N ALA A 99 -32.45 2.52 -2.20
CA ALA A 99 -31.56 3.66 -2.12
C ALA A 99 -31.44 4.26 -0.72
N GLU A 100 -32.51 4.24 0.08
CA GLU A 100 -32.50 4.77 1.44
C GLU A 100 -31.60 3.92 2.34
N THR A 101 -31.74 2.60 2.27
CA THR A 101 -30.88 1.65 2.98
C THR A 101 -29.42 1.79 2.54
N VAL A 102 -29.16 1.88 1.23
CA VAL A 102 -27.79 2.06 0.70
C VAL A 102 -27.15 3.32 1.25
N MET A 103 -27.84 4.46 1.21
CA MET A 103 -27.32 5.74 1.68
C MET A 103 -27.04 5.70 3.18
N LYS A 104 -28.00 5.19 3.97
CA LYS A 104 -27.87 5.09 5.42
C LYS A 104 -26.68 4.21 5.81
N THR A 105 -26.63 2.98 5.30
CA THR A 105 -25.56 2.03 5.64
C THR A 105 -24.19 2.53 5.17
N SER A 106 -24.10 3.18 4.01
CA SER A 106 -22.84 3.75 3.51
C SER A 106 -22.34 4.89 4.41
N PHE A 107 -23.24 5.76 4.88
CA PHE A 107 -22.90 6.86 5.79
C PHE A 107 -22.45 6.33 7.15
N GLU A 108 -23.18 5.39 7.74
CA GLU A 108 -22.83 4.76 9.00
C GLU A 108 -21.50 4.00 8.92
N LEU A 109 -21.27 3.28 7.81
CA LEU A 109 -20.01 2.58 7.56
C LEU A 109 -18.85 3.56 7.44
N GLY A 110 -19.03 4.64 6.66
CA GLY A 110 -18.03 5.69 6.52
C GLY A 110 -17.70 6.34 7.88
N HIS A 111 -18.70 6.61 8.70
CA HIS A 111 -18.52 7.15 10.05
C HIS A 111 -17.74 6.18 10.96
N ALA A 112 -18.12 4.90 10.99
CA ALA A 112 -17.46 3.89 11.82
C ALA A 112 -15.99 3.70 11.45
N LEU A 113 -15.69 3.59 10.14
CA LEU A 113 -14.31 3.48 9.64
C LEU A 113 -13.52 4.77 9.90
N GLY A 114 -14.15 5.93 9.69
CA GLY A 114 -13.56 7.24 9.94
C GLY A 114 -13.21 7.48 11.41
N ASN A 115 -14.03 7.00 12.34
CA ASN A 115 -13.79 7.09 13.78
C ASN A 115 -12.55 6.28 14.24
N GLN A 116 -12.15 5.27 13.46
CA GLN A 116 -10.90 4.53 13.68
C GLN A 116 -9.67 5.22 13.06
N HIS A 117 -9.85 6.36 12.39
CA HIS A 117 -8.84 7.00 11.56
C HIS A 117 -8.25 6.09 10.48
N TRP A 118 -9.01 5.08 10.01
CA TRP A 118 -8.55 4.20 8.96
C TRP A 118 -8.64 4.87 7.59
N LYS A 119 -7.51 4.94 6.90
CA LYS A 119 -7.48 5.34 5.50
C LYS A 119 -8.25 4.32 4.67
N SER A 120 -9.01 4.77 3.68
CA SER A 120 -9.77 3.88 2.81
C SER A 120 -9.89 4.43 1.39
N VAL A 121 -10.04 3.51 0.43
CA VAL A 121 -10.33 3.82 -0.97
C VAL A 121 -11.53 2.99 -1.39
N ILE A 122 -12.47 3.60 -2.11
CA ILE A 122 -13.60 2.89 -2.72
C ILE A 122 -13.34 2.74 -4.22
N LYS A 123 -13.36 1.51 -4.73
CA LYS A 123 -13.24 1.23 -6.16
C LYS A 123 -13.92 -0.08 -6.52
N ASN A 124 -14.52 -0.17 -7.70
CA ASN A 124 -15.12 -1.40 -8.21
C ASN A 124 -16.11 -2.07 -7.23
N ASN A 125 -16.94 -1.28 -6.55
CA ASN A 125 -17.89 -1.73 -5.52
C ASN A 125 -17.21 -2.44 -4.33
N GLN A 126 -15.98 -2.04 -4.01
CA GLN A 126 -15.20 -2.53 -2.88
C GLN A 126 -14.60 -1.36 -2.11
N ILE A 127 -14.47 -1.52 -0.80
CA ILE A 127 -13.72 -0.60 0.08
C ILE A 127 -12.43 -1.30 0.49
N TYR A 128 -11.29 -0.69 0.21
CA TYR A 128 -9.96 -1.16 0.58
C TYR A 128 -9.45 -0.40 1.78
N ILE A 129 -9.00 -1.12 2.81
CA ILE A 129 -8.51 -0.56 4.08
C ILE A 129 -7.21 -1.26 4.45
N PRO A 130 -6.06 -0.54 4.56
CA PRO A 130 -4.79 -1.18 4.87
C PRO A 130 -4.78 -1.64 6.32
N LEU A 131 -4.18 -2.79 6.59
CA LEU A 131 -4.07 -3.33 7.95
C LEU A 131 -3.03 -2.53 8.74
N THR A 132 -3.51 -1.54 9.48
CA THR A 132 -2.74 -0.77 10.48
C THR A 132 -2.81 -1.41 11.87
N VAL A 133 -3.77 -2.30 12.06
CA VAL A 133 -4.04 -3.06 13.29
C VAL A 133 -4.29 -4.53 12.94
N SER A 134 -4.36 -5.40 13.95
CA SER A 134 -4.63 -6.83 13.71
C SER A 134 -6.01 -7.07 13.07
N THR A 135 -6.12 -8.12 12.25
CA THR A 135 -7.37 -8.59 11.65
C THR A 135 -8.51 -8.75 12.66
N LYS A 136 -8.18 -9.21 13.89
CA LYS A 136 -9.14 -9.36 15.00
C LYS A 136 -9.75 -8.03 15.44
N VAL A 137 -8.95 -6.96 15.47
CA VAL A 137 -9.45 -5.62 15.80
C VAL A 137 -10.38 -5.12 14.70
N MET A 138 -10.01 -5.34 13.43
CA MET A 138 -10.85 -4.96 12.29
C MET A 138 -12.19 -5.69 12.29
N ASP A 139 -12.18 -7.01 12.48
CA ASP A 139 -13.39 -7.83 12.62
C ASP A 139 -14.27 -7.37 13.79
N SER A 140 -13.67 -7.01 14.94
CA SER A 140 -14.40 -6.49 16.10
C SER A 140 -15.14 -5.19 15.79
N VAL A 141 -14.52 -4.25 15.04
CA VAL A 141 -15.17 -3.01 14.62
C VAL A 141 -16.34 -3.31 13.68
N MET A 142 -16.16 -4.19 12.70
CA MET A 142 -17.23 -4.60 11.79
C MET A 142 -18.43 -5.20 12.53
N LYS A 143 -18.18 -6.02 13.56
CA LYS A 143 -19.23 -6.60 14.41
C LYS A 143 -19.93 -5.55 15.27
N THR A 144 -19.17 -4.71 15.95
CA THR A 144 -19.68 -3.70 16.90
C THR A 144 -20.64 -2.72 16.23
N HIS A 145 -20.35 -2.32 14.99
CA HIS A 145 -21.20 -1.42 14.23
C HIS A 145 -22.26 -2.13 13.38
N GLY A 146 -22.45 -3.44 13.55
CA GLY A 146 -23.52 -4.17 12.87
C GLY A 146 -23.28 -4.48 11.39
N PHE A 147 -22.08 -4.27 10.86
CA PHE A 147 -21.73 -4.51 9.45
C PHE A 147 -21.31 -5.95 9.15
N HIS A 148 -21.55 -6.90 10.05
CA HIS A 148 -21.28 -8.32 9.85
C HIS A 148 -22.04 -8.93 8.66
N ALA A 149 -23.12 -8.29 8.22
CA ALA A 149 -23.88 -8.69 7.04
C ALA A 149 -23.19 -8.30 5.71
N LEU A 150 -22.20 -7.39 5.73
CA LEU A 150 -21.40 -7.07 4.56
C LEU A 150 -20.26 -8.08 4.43
N PRO A 151 -20.15 -8.81 3.30
CA PRO A 151 -19.02 -9.69 3.08
C PRO A 151 -17.72 -8.87 3.08
N TYR A 152 -16.71 -9.37 3.79
CA TYR A 152 -15.37 -8.80 3.75
C TYR A 152 -14.31 -9.90 3.78
N SER A 153 -13.11 -9.59 3.29
CA SER A 153 -11.97 -10.51 3.24
C SER A 153 -10.66 -9.77 3.54
N PHE A 154 -9.61 -10.52 3.83
CA PHE A 154 -8.25 -10.01 3.99
C PHE A 154 -7.38 -10.58 2.87
N ILE A 155 -6.72 -9.72 2.11
CA ILE A 155 -5.86 -10.09 0.99
C ILE A 155 -4.54 -9.34 1.05
N LYS A 156 -3.54 -9.78 0.27
CA LYS A 156 -2.26 -9.07 0.22
C LYS A 156 -2.38 -7.74 -0.50
N GLY A 157 -1.60 -6.74 -0.07
CA GLY A 157 -1.61 -5.42 -0.70
C GLY A 157 -1.18 -5.44 -2.17
N GLU A 158 -0.31 -6.37 -2.56
CA GLU A 158 0.15 -6.57 -3.93
C GLU A 158 -0.99 -6.99 -4.87
N GLU A 159 -1.99 -7.71 -4.36
CA GLU A 159 -3.13 -8.17 -5.16
C GLU A 159 -4.02 -7.00 -5.60
N ILE A 160 -4.04 -5.90 -4.84
CA ILE A 160 -4.89 -4.75 -5.17
C ILE A 160 -4.18 -3.66 -5.94
N LEU A 161 -2.85 -3.61 -5.89
CA LEU A 161 -2.06 -2.55 -6.50
C LEU A 161 -2.40 -2.30 -7.98
N PRO A 162 -2.65 -3.32 -8.83
CA PRO A 162 -3.03 -3.10 -10.24
C PRO A 162 -4.36 -2.37 -10.43
N TYR A 163 -5.25 -2.38 -9.42
CA TYR A 163 -6.53 -1.69 -9.49
C TYR A 163 -6.46 -0.24 -9.01
N LEU A 164 -5.36 0.18 -8.37
CA LEU A 164 -5.22 1.51 -7.78
C LEU A 164 -4.48 2.46 -8.72
N ASN A 165 -4.86 3.73 -8.68
CA ASN A 165 -4.02 4.80 -9.24
C ASN A 165 -2.90 5.18 -8.26
N ASN A 166 -1.94 5.99 -8.71
CA ASN A 166 -0.80 6.38 -7.89
C ASN A 166 -1.18 7.11 -6.60
N SER A 167 -2.24 7.92 -6.60
CA SER A 167 -2.69 8.67 -5.42
C SER A 167 -3.39 7.75 -4.41
N GLU A 168 -4.21 6.82 -4.89
CA GLU A 168 -4.88 5.79 -4.07
C GLU A 168 -3.87 4.84 -3.43
N ALA A 169 -2.90 4.35 -4.20
CA ALA A 169 -1.82 3.49 -3.69
C ALA A 169 -1.03 4.22 -2.60
N ARG A 170 -0.73 5.52 -2.79
CA ARG A 170 -0.08 6.35 -1.78
C ARG A 170 -0.94 6.54 -0.53
N LEU A 171 -2.25 6.73 -0.67
CA LEU A 171 -3.16 6.87 0.47
C LEU A 171 -3.17 5.60 1.34
N LEU A 172 -3.18 4.42 0.71
CA LEU A 172 -3.26 3.14 1.44
C LEU A 172 -1.91 2.68 2.00
N PHE A 173 -0.80 2.92 1.28
CA PHE A 173 0.49 2.31 1.61
C PHE A 173 1.61 3.32 1.93
N GLY A 174 1.43 4.60 1.58
CA GLY A 174 2.46 5.65 1.67
C GLY A 174 2.49 6.41 3.01
N GLY A 175 2.22 5.74 4.13
CA GLY A 175 2.20 6.37 5.46
C GLY A 175 0.88 6.23 6.22
N ALA A 176 0.06 5.23 5.91
CA ALA A 176 -1.23 4.99 6.57
C ALA A 176 -1.15 4.72 8.09
N GLU A 177 0.06 4.59 8.67
CA GLU A 177 0.27 4.58 10.12
C GLU A 177 0.30 5.96 10.79
N ASP A 178 0.56 7.03 10.04
CA ASP A 178 0.48 8.39 10.58
C ASP A 178 -0.88 9.00 10.24
N SER A 179 -1.73 9.12 11.25
CA SER A 179 -3.03 9.77 11.17
C SER A 179 -2.97 11.20 10.61
N ALA A 180 -1.82 11.89 10.73
CA ALA A 180 -1.61 13.24 10.22
C ALA A 180 -1.25 13.30 8.72
N THR A 181 -0.93 12.17 8.08
CA THR A 181 -0.61 12.17 6.64
C THR A 181 -1.89 12.35 5.83
N HIS A 182 -2.03 13.51 5.17
CA HIS A 182 -3.11 13.80 4.24
C HIS A 182 -2.64 13.57 2.79
N VAL A 183 -3.28 12.61 2.11
CA VAL A 183 -3.09 12.40 0.67
C VAL A 183 -4.37 12.85 -0.02
N HIS A 184 -4.24 13.79 -0.96
CA HIS A 184 -5.36 14.17 -1.82
C HIS A 184 -5.63 13.07 -2.85
N VAL A 185 -6.87 12.57 -2.86
CA VAL A 185 -7.40 11.73 -3.93
C VAL A 185 -8.41 12.58 -4.69
N ASP A 186 -8.30 12.63 -6.02
CA ASP A 186 -9.17 13.45 -6.85
C ASP A 186 -10.64 13.09 -6.64
N ASN A 187 -11.47 14.10 -6.39
CA ASN A 187 -12.89 13.90 -6.09
C ASN A 187 -13.74 14.25 -7.32
N THR A 188 -14.26 13.21 -7.99
CA THR A 188 -15.03 13.34 -9.23
C THR A 188 -16.33 14.14 -9.07
N PHE A 189 -16.87 14.22 -7.85
CA PHE A 189 -18.12 14.95 -7.57
C PHE A 189 -17.99 16.47 -7.69
N LEU A 190 -16.79 17.04 -7.48
CA LEU A 190 -16.56 18.48 -7.51
C LEU A 190 -16.59 19.10 -8.92
N ASN A 191 -16.65 18.27 -9.98
CA ASN A 191 -16.82 18.73 -11.35
C ASN A 191 -18.30 18.97 -11.74
N GLN A 192 -19.23 18.87 -10.79
CA GLN A 192 -20.65 19.14 -11.03
C GLN A 192 -21.07 20.42 -10.30
N HIS A 193 -21.77 21.31 -11.01
CA HIS A 193 -22.23 22.60 -10.46
C HIS A 193 -23.02 22.41 -9.16
N VAL A 194 -22.61 23.13 -8.11
CA VAL A 194 -23.31 23.17 -6.81
C VAL A 194 -24.71 23.75 -7.03
N ILE A 195 -25.75 22.91 -6.99
CA ILE A 195 -27.14 23.36 -6.95
C ILE A 195 -27.45 23.72 -5.50
N LYS A 196 -27.50 25.02 -5.18
CA LYS A 196 -28.10 25.48 -3.92
C LYS A 196 -29.61 25.21 -4.00
N LEU A 197 -30.09 24.28 -3.20
CA LEU A 197 -31.53 24.14 -2.94
C LEU A 197 -31.97 25.32 -2.07
N LYS A 198 -33.06 25.99 -2.47
CA LYS A 198 -33.72 27.04 -1.69
C LYS A 198 -34.58 26.42 -0.60
#